data_AF-A0A2A3TZ19-F1
#
_entry.id   AF-A0A2A3TZ19-F1
#
_cell.length_a   1.000
_cell.length_b   1.000
_cell.length_c   1.000
_cell.angle_alpha   90.00
_cell.angle_beta   90.00
_cell.angle_gamma   90.00
#
_symmetry.space_group_name_H-M   'P 1'
#
loop_
_entity.id
_entity.type
_entity.pdbx_description
1 polymer ?
#
loop_
_entity_poly.entity_id
_entity_poly.type
_entity_poly.pdbx_seq_one_letter_code
_entity_poly.pdbx_strand_id
1 'polypeptide(L)' 'MKKHEVIHFYKSGGFNHLVNVSTDDNLFAAVTFTDSEMSKIVQKYPLAKGNLFALVDGVEIKLKN' A
#
# COMPACT_ATOMS: atom_id res chain seq x y z
N MET A 1 19.91 7.50 -7.59
CA MET A 1 18.97 6.36 -7.77
C MET A 1 17.69 6.90 -8.38
N LYS A 2 16.90 6.08 -9.07
CA LYS A 2 15.63 6.54 -9.65
C LYS A 2 14.59 6.51 -8.53
N LYS A 3 13.86 7.62 -8.34
CA LYS A 3 12.72 7.64 -7.41
C LYS A 3 11.60 6.77 -7.99
N HIS A 4 11.11 5.83 -7.20
CA HIS A 4 9.96 4.99 -7.52
C HIS A 4 8.71 5.60 -6.90
N GLU A 5 7.63 5.70 -7.67
CA GLU A 5 6.32 6.07 -7.15
C GLU A 5 5.54 4.79 -6.85
N VAL A 6 5.13 4.61 -5.59
CA VAL A 6 4.39 3.44 -5.14
C VAL A 6 3.03 3.86 -4.61
N ILE A 7 1.98 3.32 -5.21
CA ILE A 7 0.59 3.63 -4.84
C ILE A 7 0.07 2.52 -3.94
N HIS A 8 -0.31 2.86 -2.73
CA HIS A 8 -0.93 1.95 -1.78
C HIS A 8 -2.45 2.10 -1.81
N PHE A 9 -3.16 0.98 -1.90
CA PHE A 9 -4.61 0.96 -2.00
C PHE A 9 -5.18 -0.35 -1.46
N TYR A 10 -6.48 -0.36 -1.17
CA TYR A 10 -7.21 -1.60 -0.86
C TYR A 10 -8.36 -1.80 -1.85
N LYS A 11 -8.81 -3.05 -2.01
CA LYS A 11 -9.96 -3.37 -2.87
C LYS A 11 -11.22 -3.50 -2.03
N SER A 12 -12.34 -2.95 -2.47
CA SER A 12 -13.64 -3.21 -1.85
C SER A 12 -14.77 -2.92 -2.82
N GLY A 13 -15.76 -3.82 -2.87
CA GLY A 13 -16.90 -3.70 -3.79
C GLY A 13 -16.53 -3.70 -5.27
N GLY A 14 -15.37 -4.25 -5.64
CA GLY A 14 -14.85 -4.23 -7.02
C GLY A 14 -14.05 -2.98 -7.39
N PHE A 15 -13.84 -2.05 -6.45
CA PHE A 15 -13.11 -0.80 -6.69
C PHE A 15 -11.80 -0.71 -5.89
N ASN A 16 -10.84 0.03 -6.43
CA ASN A 16 -9.60 0.39 -5.73
C ASN A 16 -9.83 1.66 -4.89
N HIS A 17 -9.47 1.60 -3.62
CA HIS A 17 -9.54 2.71 -2.67
C HIS A 17 -8.13 3.13 -2.28
N LEU A 18 -7.73 4.33 -2.69
CA LEU A 18 -6.38 4.84 -2.46
C LEU A 18 -6.15 5.15 -0.98
N VAL A 19 -5.02 4.69 -0.46
CA VAL A 19 -4.59 4.88 0.93
C VAL A 19 -3.47 5.91 1.01
N ASN A 20 -2.43 5.75 0.20
CA ASN A 20 -1.26 6.62 0.19
C ASN A 20 -0.45 6.49 -1.11
N VAL A 21 0.38 7.48 -1.40
CA VAL A 21 1.44 7.41 -2.43
C VAL A 21 2.77 7.70 -1.75
N SER A 22 3.74 6.80 -1.90
CA SER A 22 5.10 7.00 -1.41
C SER A 22 6.06 7.17 -2.58
N THR A 23 7.09 8.00 -2.37
CA THR A 23 8.21 8.11 -3.30
C THR A 23 9.49 7.76 -2.56
N ASP A 24 10.18 6.71 -3.01
CA ASP A 24 11.41 6.23 -2.37
C ASP A 24 12.44 5.86 -3.44
N ASP A 25 13.71 5.96 -3.07
CA ASP A 25 14.82 5.45 -3.89
C ASP A 25 14.98 3.93 -3.75
N ASN A 26 14.40 3.32 -2.71
CA ASN A 26 14.41 1.89 -2.43
C ASN A 26 12.99 1.30 -2.51
N LEU A 27 12.76 0.51 -3.56
CA LEU A 27 11.50 -0.18 -3.82
C LEU A 27 11.02 -1.07 -2.66
N PHE A 28 11.95 -1.74 -1.98
CA PHE A 28 11.61 -2.63 -0.87
C PHE A 28 11.14 -1.86 0.34
N ALA A 29 11.79 -0.74 0.68
CA ALA A 29 11.36 0.10 1.79
C ALA A 29 9.95 0.67 1.55
N ALA A 30 9.66 1.06 0.30
CA ALA A 30 8.39 1.65 -0.08
C ALA A 30 7.18 0.71 0.02
N VAL A 31 7.35 -0.61 -0.14
CA VAL A 31 6.25 -1.60 -0.05
C VAL A 31 6.04 -2.16 1.36
N THR A 32 6.92 -1.82 2.30
CA THR A 32 6.78 -2.21 3.71
C THR A 32 6.10 -1.10 4.49
N PHE A 33 4.99 -1.45 5.15
CA PHE A 33 4.46 -0.65 6.25
C PHE A 33 4.97 -1.21 7.56
N THR A 34 5.27 -0.33 8.51
CA THR A 34 5.42 -0.74 9.91
C THR A 34 4.07 -1.18 10.47
N ASP A 35 4.08 -2.03 11.51
CA ASP A 35 2.85 -2.46 12.21
C ASP A 35 2.01 -1.27 12.71
N SER A 36 2.69 -0.17 13.06
CA SER A 36 2.06 1.06 13.52
C SER A 36 1.31 1.79 12.41
N GLU A 37 1.87 1.83 11.20
CA GLU A 37 1.24 2.43 10.03
C GLU A 37 0.10 1.55 9.53
N MET A 38 0.31 0.23 9.52
CA MET A 38 -0.71 -0.75 9.19
C MET A 38 -1.92 -0.62 10.12
N SER A 39 -1.68 -0.49 11.42
CA SER A 39 -2.74 -0.29 12.42
C SER A 39 -3.52 1.00 12.19
N LYS A 40 -2.83 2.11 11.87
CA LYS A 40 -3.49 3.40 11.55
C LYS A 40 -4.33 3.30 10.26
N ILE A 41 -3.82 2.63 9.23
CA ILE A 41 -4.53 2.41 7.96
C ILE A 41 -5.79 1.59 8.21
N VAL A 42 -5.69 0.47 8.95
CA VAL A 42 -6.83 -0.40 9.24
C VAL A 42 -7.86 0.29 10.14
N GLN A 43 -7.43 1.12 11.10
CA GLN A 43 -8.37 1.91 11.91
C GLN A 43 -9.16 2.91 11.06
N LYS A 44 -8.48 3.60 10.13
CA LYS A 44 -9.12 4.59 9.24
C LYS A 44 -9.96 3.92 8.15
N TYR A 45 -9.49 2.79 7.63
CA TYR A 45 -10.10 2.02 6.55
C TYR A 45 -10.22 0.54 6.96
N PRO A 46 -11.25 0.15 7.73
CA PRO A 46 -11.39 -1.23 8.22
C PRO A 46 -11.39 -2.28 7.12
N LEU A 47 -11.89 -1.93 5.93
CA LEU A 47 -11.94 -2.78 4.74
C LEU A 47 -10.56 -3.06 4.13
N ALA A 48 -9.52 -2.34 4.53
CA ALA A 48 -8.15 -2.57 4.12
C ALA A 48 -7.53 -3.81 4.77
N LYS A 49 -8.08 -4.27 5.90
CA LYS A 49 -7.54 -5.43 6.64
C LYS A 49 -7.55 -6.69 5.77
N GLY A 50 -6.37 -7.26 5.52
CA GLY A 50 -6.20 -8.45 4.68
C GLY A 50 -6.43 -8.22 3.18
N ASN A 51 -6.60 -6.96 2.76
CA ASN A 51 -6.90 -6.58 1.38
C ASN A 51 -6.15 -5.34 0.90
N LEU A 52 -4.94 -5.12 1.44
CA LEU A 52 -4.02 -4.05 1.01
C LEU A 52 -3.11 -4.50 -0.11
N PHE A 53 -2.83 -3.56 -1.00
CA PHE A 53 -2.00 -3.73 -2.19
C PHE A 53 -1.08 -2.53 -2.38
N ALA A 54 0.04 -2.76 -3.05
CA ALA A 54 0.92 -1.75 -3.59
C ALA A 54 0.99 -1.90 -5.11
N LEU A 55 0.89 -0.79 -5.86
CA LEU A 55 1.19 -0.74 -7.29
C LEU A 55 2.60 -0.20 -7.45
N VAL A 56 3.48 -1.01 -8.01
CA VAL A 56 4.90 -0.74 -8.16
C VAL A 56 5.29 -0.93 -9.62
N ASP A 57 5.65 0.15 -10.31
CA ASP A 57 6.02 0.11 -11.73
C ASP A 57 4.99 -0.66 -12.60
N GLY A 58 3.70 -0.55 -12.25
CA GLY A 58 2.58 -1.23 -12.92
C GLY A 58 2.28 -2.65 -12.43
N VAL A 59 3.06 -3.20 -11.50
CA VAL A 59 2.85 -4.51 -10.88
C VAL A 59 2.09 -4.37 -9.57
N GLU A 60 0.99 -5.11 -9.42
CA GLU A 60 0.22 -5.16 -8.18
C GLU A 60 0.80 -6.21 -7.22
N ILE A 61 1.10 -5.80 -6.00
CA ILE A 61 1.67 -6.65 -4.94
C ILE A 61 0.70 -6.64 -3.77
N LYS A 62 0.19 -7.82 -3.38
CA LYS A 62 -0.62 -7.95 -2.16
C LYS A 62 0.26 -7.85 -0.93
N LEU A 63 -0.05 -6.90 -0.05
CA LEU A 63 0.67 -6.72 1.20
C LEU A 63 0.14 -7.73 2.22
N LYS A 64 1.06 -8.48 2.83
CA LYS A 64 0.73 -9.39 3.93
C LYS A 64 0.75 -8.59 5.22
N ASN A 65 -0.33 -8.69 5.98
CA ASN A 65 -0.36 -8.31 7.39
C ASN A 65 0.24 -9.41 8.25
#